data_AF-K7MDJ7-F1
#
_entry.id   AF-K7MDJ7-F1
#
_cell.length_a   1.000
_cell.length_b   1.000
_cell.length_c   1.000
_cell.angle_alpha   90.00
_cell.angle_beta   90.00
_cell.angle_gamma   90.00
#
_symmetry.space_group_name_H-M   'P 1'
#
loop_
_entity.id
_entity.type
_entity.pdbx_description
1 polymer ?
#
loop_
_entity_poly.entity_id
_entity_poly.type
_entity_poly.pdbx_seq_one_letter_code
_entity_poly.pdbx_strand_id
1 'polypeptide(L)'
;MVAVYKKQLKLSSSARRRHSTCEIVNYIVVDTYCMGEFPWCFHISWTSAVQLVLSVGVLFGVVGVGALPGLVPLFICGLINVPFAKILQHYMAQFMISQDERLRSTSEILNSMKIIKLQSWEDKFKNLVENLRAKEFIWLSKTQIIKAYGTICIYIRTGLCNDGSKRENSHSSHSSSGVSLTSGYNLGNGRWKSYSSR
;
A
#
# COMPACT_ATOMS: atom_id res chain seq x y z
N MET A 1 -25.22 -1.22 -8.26
CA MET A 1 -25.83 -2.55 -8.55
C MET A 1 -27.14 -2.47 -9.35
N VAL A 2 -28.19 -1.79 -8.88
CA VAL A 2 -29.52 -1.80 -9.55
C VAL A 2 -29.49 -1.30 -11.01
N ALA A 3 -28.75 -0.22 -11.29
CA ALA A 3 -28.63 0.32 -12.65
C ALA A 3 -27.96 -0.66 -13.63
N VAL A 4 -26.97 -1.41 -13.15
CA VAL A 4 -26.22 -2.37 -13.94
C VAL A 4 -27.10 -3.57 -14.30
N TYR A 5 -27.84 -4.11 -13.34
CA TYR A 5 -28.79 -5.20 -13.59
C TYR A 5 -29.85 -4.80 -14.63
N LYS A 6 -30.43 -3.59 -14.51
CA LYS A 6 -31.37 -3.05 -15.51
C LYS A 6 -30.74 -2.92 -16.90
N LYS A 7 -29.46 -2.56 -16.98
CA LYS A 7 -28.73 -2.45 -18.26
C LYS A 7 -28.46 -3.83 -18.86
N GLN A 8 -28.10 -4.82 -18.04
CA GLN A 8 -27.89 -6.21 -18.47
C GLN A 8 -29.16 -6.84 -19.07
N LEU A 9 -30.33 -6.54 -18.52
CA LEU A 9 -31.61 -7.01 -19.08
C LEU A 9 -31.96 -6.37 -20.43
N LYS A 10 -31.44 -5.17 -20.73
CA LYS A 10 -31.66 -4.45 -21.99
C LYS A 10 -30.59 -4.73 -23.07
N LEU A 11 -29.62 -5.61 -22.79
CA LEU A 11 -28.48 -5.85 -23.69
C LEU A 11 -28.89 -6.74 -24.87
N SER A 12 -28.79 -6.19 -26.08
CA SER A 12 -29.05 -6.88 -27.35
C SER A 12 -28.12 -8.09 -27.56
N SER A 13 -28.59 -9.12 -28.27
CA SER A 13 -27.85 -10.35 -28.57
C SER A 13 -26.53 -10.10 -29.33
N SER A 14 -26.45 -9.02 -30.09
CA SER A 14 -25.22 -8.61 -30.80
C SER A 14 -24.13 -8.13 -29.84
N ALA A 15 -24.50 -7.36 -28.80
CA ALA A 15 -23.56 -6.91 -27.78
C ALA A 15 -23.10 -8.06 -26.87
N ARG A 16 -23.96 -9.06 -26.62
CA ARG A 16 -23.64 -10.31 -25.92
C ARG A 16 -22.63 -11.19 -26.67
N ARG A 17 -22.50 -11.04 -27.99
CA ARG A 17 -21.52 -11.77 -28.80
C ARG A 17 -20.12 -11.19 -28.73
N ARG A 18 -19.96 -9.91 -28.37
CA ARG A 18 -18.63 -9.28 -28.23
C ARG A 18 -18.04 -9.39 -26.83
N HIS A 19 -18.89 -9.42 -25.81
CA HIS A 19 -18.47 -9.65 -24.42
C HIS A 19 -19.39 -10.72 -23.82
N SER A 20 -18.80 -11.81 -23.35
CA SER A 20 -19.54 -12.83 -22.62
C SER A 20 -20.19 -12.20 -21.39
N THR A 21 -21.41 -12.64 -21.04
CA THR A 21 -22.10 -12.18 -19.83
C THR A 21 -21.19 -12.29 -18.60
N CYS A 22 -20.36 -13.33 -18.52
CA CYS A 22 -19.40 -13.53 -17.44
C CYS A 22 -18.29 -12.46 -17.42
N GLU A 23 -17.78 -12.05 -18.58
CA GLU A 23 -16.78 -10.98 -18.68
C GLU A 23 -17.37 -9.64 -18.26
N ILE A 24 -18.59 -9.33 -18.71
CA ILE A 24 -19.31 -8.10 -18.31
C ILE A 24 -19.47 -8.06 -16.79
N VAL A 25 -19.89 -9.18 -16.19
CA VAL A 25 -20.02 -9.28 -14.73
C VAL A 25 -18.67 -9.09 -14.04
N ASN A 26 -17.59 -9.69 -14.54
CA ASN A 26 -16.25 -9.48 -13.99
C ASN A 26 -15.84 -7.99 -14.03
N TYR A 27 -16.07 -7.31 -15.16
CA TYR A 27 -15.80 -5.88 -15.27
C TYR A 27 -16.60 -5.06 -14.25
N ILE A 28 -17.89 -5.35 -14.09
CA ILE A 28 -18.74 -4.68 -13.09
C ILE A 28 -18.21 -4.94 -11.68
N VAL A 29 -17.81 -6.16 -11.35
CA VAL A 29 -17.30 -6.52 -10.02
C VAL A 29 -16.00 -5.76 -9.73
N VAL A 30 -15.04 -5.78 -10.65
CA VAL A 30 -13.77 -5.04 -10.50
C VAL A 30 -14.02 -3.53 -10.43
N ASP A 31 -14.88 -3.00 -11.29
CA ASP A 31 -15.20 -1.57 -11.34
C ASP A 31 -15.94 -1.10 -10.08
N THR A 32 -16.94 -1.85 -9.60
CA THR A 32 -17.66 -1.52 -8.36
C THR A 32 -16.78 -1.59 -7.13
N TYR A 33 -15.82 -2.50 -7.10
CA TYR A 33 -14.80 -2.56 -6.06
C TYR A 33 -13.90 -1.33 -6.09
N CYS A 34 -13.33 -1.00 -7.26
CA CYS A 34 -12.53 0.21 -7.44
C CYS A 34 -13.32 1.49 -7.09
N MET A 35 -14.62 1.53 -7.42
CA MET A 35 -15.52 2.64 -7.08
C MET A 35 -15.70 2.85 -5.58
N GLY A 36 -15.69 1.77 -4.81
CA GLY A 36 -15.74 1.84 -3.34
C GLY A 36 -14.45 2.39 -2.73
N GLU A 37 -13.31 2.12 -3.36
CA GLU A 37 -11.99 2.58 -2.89
C GLU A 37 -11.67 4.04 -3.30
N PHE A 38 -12.35 4.60 -4.31
CA PHE A 38 -12.07 5.97 -4.77
C PHE A 38 -12.27 7.04 -3.70
N PRO A 39 -13.37 7.10 -2.91
CA PRO A 39 -13.54 8.11 -1.88
C PRO A 39 -12.45 8.06 -0.82
N TRP A 40 -12.02 6.84 -0.45
CA TRP A 40 -10.93 6.63 0.51
C TRP A 40 -9.59 7.13 -0.03
N CYS A 41 -9.26 6.75 -1.27
CA CYS A 41 -8.06 7.22 -1.96
C CYS A 41 -8.05 8.75 -2.12
N PHE A 42 -9.19 9.32 -2.50
CA PHE A 42 -9.34 10.77 -2.68
C PHE A 42 -9.15 11.52 -1.36
N HIS A 43 -9.78 11.04 -0.28
CA HIS A 43 -9.65 11.62 1.04
C HIS A 43 -8.20 11.59 1.53
N ILE A 44 -7.50 10.47 1.36
CA ILE A 44 -6.07 10.36 1.70
C ILE A 44 -5.23 11.29 0.83
N SER A 45 -5.49 11.36 -0.48
CA SER A 45 -4.72 12.19 -1.40
C SER A 45 -4.85 13.69 -1.06
N TRP A 46 -6.05 14.17 -0.78
CA TRP A 46 -6.26 15.58 -0.40
C TRP A 46 -5.72 15.88 1.01
N THR A 47 -6.04 15.03 1.99
CA THR A 47 -5.61 15.25 3.38
C THR A 47 -4.09 15.25 3.51
N SER A 48 -3.40 14.34 2.80
CA SER A 48 -1.92 14.32 2.79
C SER A 48 -1.32 15.55 2.12
N ALA A 49 -1.93 16.07 1.05
CA ALA A 49 -1.49 17.31 0.40
C ALA A 49 -1.66 18.53 1.32
N VAL A 50 -2.82 18.67 1.96
CA VAL A 50 -3.07 19.76 2.93
C VAL A 50 -2.11 19.67 4.11
N GLN A 51 -1.87 18.47 4.65
CA GLN A 51 -0.91 18.23 5.73
C GLN A 51 0.51 18.65 5.32
N LEU A 52 0.94 18.32 4.11
CA LEU A 52 2.26 18.69 3.59
C LEU A 52 2.41 20.21 3.48
N VAL A 53 1.40 20.90 2.94
CA VAL A 53 1.39 22.36 2.81
C VAL A 53 1.40 23.04 4.17
N LEU A 54 0.57 22.57 5.12
CA LEU A 54 0.51 23.11 6.47
C LEU A 54 1.85 22.93 7.21
N SER A 55 2.47 21.76 7.09
CA SER A 55 3.78 21.47 7.70
C SER A 55 4.87 22.40 7.15
N VAL A 56 4.89 22.67 5.84
CA VAL A 56 5.85 23.59 5.22
C VAL A 56 5.56 25.03 5.64
N GLY A 57 4.29 25.44 5.70
CA GLY A 57 3.89 26.78 6.14
C GLY A 57 4.29 27.10 7.57
N VAL A 58 4.05 26.17 8.51
CA VAL A 58 4.50 26.33 9.91
C VAL A 58 6.03 26.42 10.01
N LEU A 59 6.75 25.60 9.24
CA LEU A 59 8.21 25.61 9.22
C LEU A 59 8.78 26.97 8.76
N PHE A 60 8.18 27.59 7.74
CA PHE A 60 8.55 28.94 7.29
C PHE A 60 8.24 30.02 8.35
N GLY A 61 7.15 29.88 9.10
CA GLY A 61 6.76 30.85 10.14
C GLY A 61 7.68 30.85 11.36
N VAL A 62 8.15 29.69 11.82
CA VAL A 62 8.96 29.58 13.06
C VAL A 62 10.42 29.93 12.85
N VAL A 63 11.05 29.44 11.77
CA VAL A 63 12.51 29.54 11.56
C VAL A 63 12.89 30.71 10.63
N GLY A 64 11.91 31.29 9.93
CA GLY A 64 12.16 32.29 8.89
C GLY A 64 13.05 31.72 7.77
N VAL A 65 14.02 32.50 7.31
CA VAL A 65 14.98 32.11 6.26
C VAL A 65 15.89 30.94 6.70
N GLY A 66 16.01 30.67 8.01
CA GLY A 66 16.80 29.57 8.55
C GLY A 66 16.20 28.17 8.33
N ALA A 67 14.94 28.05 7.87
CA ALA A 67 14.31 26.76 7.56
C ALA A 67 14.79 26.13 6.25
N LEU A 68 15.40 26.92 5.35
CA LEU A 68 15.77 26.48 4.02
C LEU A 68 16.62 25.19 4.00
N PRO A 69 17.63 24.99 4.89
CA PRO A 69 18.40 23.75 4.91
C PRO A 69 17.59 22.50 5.27
N GLY A 70 16.56 22.62 6.14
CA GLY A 70 15.70 21.50 6.54
C GLY A 70 14.65 21.12 5.50
N LEU A 71 14.27 22.08 4.64
CA LEU A 71 13.29 21.89 3.58
C LEU A 71 13.85 21.05 2.42
N VAL A 72 15.15 21.16 2.15
CA VAL A 72 15.83 20.44 1.05
C VAL A 72 15.71 18.92 1.18
N PRO A 73 16.04 18.28 2.32
CA PRO A 73 15.84 16.84 2.51
C PRO A 73 14.39 16.39 2.38
N LEU A 74 13.42 17.21 2.80
CA LEU A 74 11.99 16.89 2.70
C LEU A 74 11.54 16.82 1.25
N PHE A 75 11.90 17.81 0.43
CA PHE A 75 11.62 17.78 -1.01
C PHE A 75 12.33 16.63 -1.70
N ILE A 76 13.62 16.39 -1.42
CA ILE A 76 14.37 15.27 -2.01
C ILE A 76 13.71 13.94 -1.65
N CYS A 77 13.33 13.74 -0.39
CA CYS A 77 12.61 12.55 0.04
C CYS A 77 11.28 12.42 -0.71
N GLY A 78 10.46 13.47 -0.76
CA GLY A 78 9.20 13.47 -1.50
C GLY A 78 9.36 13.11 -2.98
N LEU A 79 10.36 13.69 -3.65
CA LEU A 79 10.68 13.42 -5.04
C LEU A 79 11.14 11.99 -5.27
N ILE A 80 11.89 11.37 -4.34
CA ILE A 80 12.33 9.97 -4.43
C ILE A 80 11.17 8.99 -4.20
N ASN A 81 10.16 9.35 -3.41
CA ASN A 81 9.02 8.48 -3.14
C ASN A 81 8.18 8.20 -4.41
N VAL A 82 8.04 9.17 -5.32
CA VAL A 82 7.26 9.01 -6.56
C VAL A 82 7.84 7.93 -7.50
N PRO A 83 9.11 7.98 -7.94
CA PRO A 83 9.69 6.93 -8.77
C PRO A 83 9.78 5.60 -8.01
N PHE A 84 10.06 5.61 -6.71
CA PHE A 84 10.06 4.39 -5.90
C PHE A 84 8.69 3.68 -5.92
N ALA A 85 7.60 4.44 -5.76
CA ALA A 85 6.24 3.91 -5.86
C ALA A 85 5.93 3.36 -7.26
N LYS A 86 6.35 4.06 -8.32
CA LYS A 86 6.18 3.59 -9.72
C LYS A 86 6.93 2.29 -10.00
N ILE A 87 8.16 2.19 -9.52
CA ILE A 87 9.00 1.00 -9.63
C ILE A 87 8.33 -0.17 -8.90
N LEU A 88 7.88 0.05 -7.66
CA LEU A 88 7.18 -0.96 -6.87
C LEU A 88 5.89 -1.44 -7.56
N GLN A 89 5.07 -0.51 -8.08
CA GLN A 89 3.87 -0.83 -8.85
C GLN A 89 4.19 -1.67 -10.09
N HIS A 90 5.27 -1.35 -10.81
CA HIS A 90 5.70 -2.12 -11.98
C HIS A 90 6.08 -3.55 -11.61
N TYR A 91 6.91 -3.75 -10.57
CA TYR A 91 7.28 -5.10 -10.11
C TYR A 91 6.08 -5.89 -9.61
N MET A 92 5.16 -5.24 -8.88
CA MET A 92 3.91 -5.89 -8.45
C MET A 92 3.04 -6.31 -9.63
N ALA A 93 2.92 -5.48 -10.66
CA ALA A 93 2.19 -5.84 -11.87
C ALA A 93 2.82 -7.04 -12.60
N GLN A 94 4.15 -7.07 -12.74
CA GLN A 94 4.86 -8.21 -13.35
C GLN A 94 4.67 -9.50 -12.53
N PHE A 95 4.73 -9.39 -11.19
CA PHE A 95 4.46 -10.50 -10.30
C PHE A 95 3.02 -11.04 -10.50
N MET A 96 2.02 -10.16 -10.53
CA MET A 96 0.61 -10.55 -10.76
C MET A 96 0.42 -11.24 -12.11
N ILE A 97 1.03 -10.74 -13.18
CA ILE A 97 0.97 -11.37 -14.51
C ILE A 97 1.55 -12.80 -14.48
N SER A 98 2.71 -13.00 -13.85
CA SER A 98 3.33 -14.33 -13.73
C SER A 98 2.50 -15.30 -12.90
N GLN A 99 1.83 -14.79 -11.86
CA GLN A 99 0.95 -15.56 -11.02
C GLN A 99 -0.33 -15.98 -11.77
N ASP A 100 -0.94 -15.05 -12.53
CA ASP A 100 -2.12 -15.32 -13.36
C ASP A 100 -1.81 -16.36 -14.44
N GLU A 101 -0.63 -16.31 -15.07
CA GLU A 101 -0.20 -17.31 -16.06
C GLU A 101 -0.13 -18.71 -15.42
N ARG A 102 0.50 -18.85 -14.25
CA ARG A 102 0.56 -20.12 -13.51
C ARG A 102 -0.83 -20.64 -13.17
N LEU A 103 -1.71 -19.79 -12.65
CA LEU A 103 -3.07 -20.17 -12.26
C LEU A 103 -3.89 -20.61 -13.46
N ARG A 104 -3.77 -19.91 -14.58
CA ARG A 104 -4.43 -20.27 -15.83
C ARG A 104 -3.97 -21.63 -16.36
N SER A 105 -2.66 -21.84 -16.49
CA SER A 105 -2.12 -23.14 -16.95
C SER A 105 -2.56 -24.28 -16.03
N THR A 106 -2.53 -24.06 -14.71
CA THR A 106 -2.98 -25.08 -13.75
C THR A 106 -4.48 -25.40 -13.93
N SER A 107 -5.31 -24.39 -14.18
CA SER A 107 -6.75 -24.58 -14.44
C SER A 107 -7.01 -25.39 -15.73
N GLU A 108 -6.29 -25.08 -16.81
CA GLU A 108 -6.39 -25.81 -18.09
C GLU A 108 -5.97 -27.28 -17.95
N ILE A 109 -4.92 -27.55 -17.16
CA ILE A 109 -4.43 -28.90 -16.82
C ILE A 109 -5.49 -29.66 -16.02
N LEU A 110 -6.06 -29.05 -14.98
CA LEU A 110 -7.06 -29.66 -14.12
C LEU A 110 -8.33 -30.02 -14.89
N ASN A 111 -8.74 -29.18 -15.84
CA ASN A 111 -9.89 -29.45 -16.70
C ASN A 111 -9.66 -30.65 -17.65
N SER A 112 -8.40 -30.93 -18.02
CA SER A 112 -8.03 -32.00 -18.98
C SER A 112 -7.38 -33.23 -18.33
N MET A 113 -7.51 -33.40 -17.01
CA MET A 113 -6.72 -34.37 -16.23
C MET A 113 -6.80 -35.82 -16.74
N LYS A 114 -7.97 -36.27 -17.21
CA LYS A 114 -8.16 -37.64 -17.71
C LYS A 114 -7.27 -37.95 -18.91
N ILE A 115 -7.18 -37.01 -19.86
CA ILE A 115 -6.39 -37.18 -21.10
C ILE A 115 -4.90 -37.23 -20.75
N ILE A 116 -4.47 -36.37 -19.82
CA ILE A 116 -3.08 -36.30 -19.37
C ILE A 116 -2.63 -37.63 -18.76
N LYS A 117 -3.48 -38.26 -17.94
CA LYS A 117 -3.20 -39.59 -17.36
C LYS A 117 -3.20 -40.70 -18.41
N LEU A 118 -4.11 -40.67 -19.37
CA LEU A 118 -4.18 -41.66 -20.44
C LEU A 118 -2.97 -41.62 -21.38
N GLN A 119 -2.34 -40.45 -21.54
CA GLN A 119 -1.17 -40.24 -22.39
C GLN A 119 0.16 -40.28 -21.62
N SER A 120 0.14 -40.48 -20.30
CA SER A 120 1.32 -40.40 -19.43
C SER A 120 2.11 -39.08 -19.58
N TRP A 121 1.40 -37.97 -19.81
CA TRP A 121 2.00 -36.64 -20.00
C TRP A 121 2.29 -35.89 -18.69
N GLU A 122 2.13 -36.55 -17.54
CA GLU A 122 2.25 -35.94 -16.21
C GLU A 122 3.62 -35.25 -16.01
N ASP A 123 4.71 -35.87 -16.47
CA ASP A 123 6.06 -35.29 -16.37
C ASP A 123 6.23 -34.01 -17.21
N LYS A 124 5.62 -33.95 -18.41
CA LYS A 124 5.68 -32.74 -19.25
C LYS A 124 4.97 -31.57 -18.59
N PHE A 125 3.80 -31.82 -18.01
CA PHE A 125 3.04 -30.80 -17.30
C PHE A 125 3.69 -30.39 -15.99
N LYS A 126 4.31 -31.33 -15.27
CA LYS A 126 5.12 -31.02 -14.09
C LYS A 126 6.24 -30.03 -14.42
N ASN A 127 7.03 -30.32 -15.46
CA ASN A 127 8.11 -29.43 -15.91
C ASN A 127 7.58 -28.04 -16.33
N LEU A 128 6.42 -27.98 -16.98
CA LEU A 128 5.78 -26.71 -17.35
C LEU A 128 5.44 -25.87 -16.11
N VAL A 129 4.79 -26.48 -15.10
CA VAL A 129 4.41 -25.79 -13.86
C VAL A 129 5.65 -25.38 -13.06
N GLU A 130 6.69 -26.20 -13.03
CA GLU A 130 7.96 -25.87 -12.38
C GLU A 130 8.66 -24.68 -13.05
N ASN A 131 8.67 -24.60 -14.38
CA ASN A 131 9.22 -23.46 -15.11
C ASN A 131 8.44 -22.16 -14.82
N LEU A 132 7.10 -22.21 -14.83
CA LEU A 132 6.27 -21.07 -14.46
C LEU A 132 6.52 -20.61 -13.02
N ARG A 133 6.65 -21.56 -12.07
CA ARG A 133 6.96 -21.25 -10.67
C ARG A 133 8.36 -20.64 -10.52
N ALA A 134 9.35 -21.10 -11.28
CA ALA A 134 10.70 -20.52 -11.26
C ALA A 134 10.68 -19.03 -11.71
N LYS A 135 9.90 -18.71 -12.74
CA LYS A 135 9.70 -17.31 -13.18
C LYS A 135 8.98 -16.48 -12.11
N GLU A 136 7.90 -17.01 -11.52
CA GLU A 136 7.16 -16.34 -10.44
C GLU A 136 8.07 -16.00 -9.26
N PHE A 137 8.94 -16.94 -8.85
CA PHE A 137 9.85 -16.74 -7.72
C PHE A 137 10.82 -15.58 -7.95
N ILE A 138 11.36 -15.42 -9.16
CA ILE A 138 12.26 -14.31 -9.50
C ILE A 138 11.56 -12.95 -9.31
N TRP A 139 10.32 -12.82 -9.79
CA TRP A 139 9.54 -11.59 -9.65
C TRP A 139 9.09 -11.35 -8.21
N LEU A 140 8.73 -12.42 -7.50
CA LEU A 140 8.37 -12.37 -6.09
C LEU A 140 9.55 -11.89 -5.23
N SER A 141 10.74 -12.47 -5.39
CA SER A 141 11.93 -12.06 -4.63
C SER A 141 12.26 -10.59 -4.86
N LYS A 142 12.24 -10.12 -6.12
CA LYS A 142 12.47 -8.70 -6.44
C LYS A 142 11.45 -7.78 -5.75
N THR A 143 10.17 -8.14 -5.81
CA THR A 143 9.10 -7.36 -5.19
C THR A 143 9.24 -7.33 -3.67
N GLN A 144 9.53 -8.46 -3.04
CA GLN A 144 9.71 -8.55 -1.59
C GLN A 144 10.91 -7.75 -1.11
N ILE A 145 12.04 -7.81 -1.83
CA ILE A 145 13.24 -7.03 -1.51
C ILE A 145 12.93 -5.52 -1.55
N ILE A 146 12.28 -5.03 -2.61
CA ILE A 146 11.93 -3.61 -2.75
C ILE A 146 10.94 -3.18 -1.66
N LYS A 147 9.94 -4.02 -1.34
CA LYS A 147 9.01 -3.76 -0.24
C LYS A 147 9.73 -3.69 1.11
N ALA A 148 10.63 -4.64 1.38
CA ALA A 148 11.42 -4.65 2.61
C ALA A 148 12.26 -3.39 2.76
N TYR A 149 12.92 -2.92 1.69
CA TYR A 149 13.63 -1.64 1.71
C TYR A 149 12.70 -0.46 2.04
N GLY A 150 11.51 -0.40 1.44
CA GLY A 150 10.52 0.63 1.75
C GLY A 150 10.08 0.61 3.21
N THR A 151 9.82 -0.57 3.76
CA THR A 151 9.45 -0.78 5.17
C THR A 151 10.58 -0.37 6.12
N ILE A 152 11.82 -0.77 5.83
CA ILE A 152 13.01 -0.38 6.61
C ILE A 152 13.16 1.15 6.63
N CYS A 153 13.00 1.82 5.48
CA CYS A 153 13.06 3.28 5.40
C CYS A 153 11.99 3.97 6.27
N ILE A 154 10.78 3.41 6.36
CA ILE A 154 9.71 3.93 7.24
C ILE A 154 10.10 3.78 8.71
N TYR A 155 10.62 2.61 9.10
CA TYR A 155 11.08 2.39 10.47
C TYR A 155 12.25 3.30 10.86
N ILE A 156 13.20 3.55 9.96
CA ILE A 156 14.30 4.50 10.18
C ILE A 156 13.75 5.92 10.40
N ARG A 157 12.76 6.36 9.61
CA ARG A 157 12.11 7.67 9.77
C ARG A 157 11.41 7.79 11.13
N THR A 158 10.65 6.77 11.54
CA THR A 158 9.96 6.76 12.84
C THR A 158 10.95 6.66 14.01
N GLY A 159 12.03 5.89 13.85
CA GLY A 159 13.10 5.76 14.84
C GLY A 159 13.87 7.06 15.06
N LEU A 160 14.18 7.80 13.98
CA LEU A 160 14.80 9.13 14.05
C LEU A 160 13.91 10.14 14.78
N CYS A 161 12.60 10.08 14.58
CA CYS A 161 11.64 10.93 15.30
C CYS A 161 11.61 10.61 16.81
N ASN A 162 11.70 9.34 17.17
CA ASN A 162 11.67 8.91 18.57
C ASN A 162 12.98 9.25 19.32
N ASP A 163 14.14 9.23 18.66
CA ASP A 163 15.41 9.65 19.27
C ASP A 163 15.50 11.18 19.45
N GLY A 164 14.96 11.94 18.49
CA GLY A 164 14.89 13.41 18.56
C GLY A 164 14.09 13.89 19.78
N SER A 165 12.94 13.27 20.06
CA SER A 165 12.12 13.63 21.21
C SER A 165 12.80 13.34 22.57
N LYS A 166 13.71 12.35 22.63
CA LYS A 166 14.49 12.09 23.86
C LYS A 166 15.57 13.15 24.10
N ARG A 167 16.24 13.66 23.06
CA ARG A 167 17.30 14.67 23.24
C ARG A 167 16.76 16.03 23.67
N GLU A 168 15.60 16.44 23.16
CA GLU A 168 15.02 17.75 23.50
C GLU A 168 14.50 17.80 24.94
N ASN A 169 13.93 16.70 25.45
CA ASN A 169 13.52 16.59 26.86
C ASN A 169 14.70 16.47 27.84
N SER A 170 15.89 16.07 27.38
CA SER A 170 17.10 15.97 28.20
C SER A 170 17.78 17.33 28.42
N HIS A 171 17.66 18.26 27.47
CA HIS A 171 18.24 19.60 27.58
C HIS A 171 17.36 20.61 28.33
N SER A 172 16.02 20.43 28.31
CA SER A 172 15.10 21.31 29.05
C SER A 172 15.03 21.00 30.56
N SER A 173 15.38 19.78 30.98
CA SER A 173 15.31 19.36 32.38
C SER A 173 16.44 19.88 33.27
N HIS A 174 17.50 20.48 32.72
CA HIS A 174 18.58 21.11 33.49
C HIS A 174 18.34 22.59 33.85
N SER A 175 17.27 23.23 33.36
CA SER A 175 17.05 24.68 33.53
C SER A 175 15.72 25.06 34.22
N SER A 176 14.95 24.12 34.77
CA SER A 176 13.71 24.46 35.47
C SER A 176 13.47 23.56 36.68
N SER A 177 14.02 24.00 37.81
CA SER A 177 13.40 23.82 39.12
C SER A 177 11.98 24.40 39.08
N GLY A 178 10.96 23.54 38.90
CA GLY A 178 9.56 23.97 38.90
C GLY A 178 8.60 22.88 38.45
N VAL A 179 7.97 22.21 39.43
CA VAL A 179 6.68 21.48 39.34
C VAL A 179 6.48 20.58 38.10
N SER A 180 6.79 19.28 38.24
CA SER A 180 6.39 18.26 37.28
C SER A 180 4.90 17.93 37.41
N LEU A 181 4.08 18.43 36.47
CA LEU A 181 2.71 17.95 36.25
C LEU A 181 2.76 16.68 35.39
N THR A 182 2.63 15.51 36.01
CA THR A 182 2.44 14.25 35.28
C THR A 182 0.96 14.03 35.04
N SER A 183 0.53 14.11 33.77
CA SER A 183 -0.81 13.71 33.34
C SER A 183 -0.75 12.24 32.90
N GLY A 184 -1.37 11.35 33.68
CA GLY A 184 -1.45 9.93 33.37
C GLY A 184 -2.80 9.59 32.76
N TYR A 185 -2.81 8.94 31.59
CA TYR A 185 -4.01 8.37 31.00
C TYR A 185 -4.35 7.06 31.73
N ASN A 186 -5.46 7.03 32.45
CA ASN A 186 -5.91 5.82 33.13
C ASN A 186 -6.79 4.99 32.18
N LEU A 187 -6.21 3.91 31.64
CA LEU A 187 -6.87 2.93 30.75
C LEU A 187 -8.10 2.25 31.38
N GLY A 188 -8.29 2.29 32.71
CA GLY A 188 -9.42 1.67 33.39
C GLY A 188 -10.71 2.48 33.38
N ASN A 189 -10.64 3.82 33.32
CA ASN A 189 -11.82 4.69 33.47
C ASN A 189 -11.95 5.78 32.38
N GLY A 190 -11.10 5.78 31.35
CA GLY A 190 -11.19 6.72 30.23
C GLY A 190 -11.11 8.21 30.62
N ARG A 191 -10.57 8.52 31.81
CA ARG A 191 -10.53 9.88 32.38
C ARG A 191 -9.09 10.30 32.68
N TRP A 192 -8.76 11.53 32.31
CA TRP A 192 -7.49 12.17 32.67
C TRP A 192 -7.45 12.45 34.18
N LYS A 193 -6.38 12.00 34.85
CA LYS A 193 -6.03 12.43 36.21
C LYS A 193 -4.71 13.19 36.17
N SER A 194 -4.75 14.46 36.55
CA SER A 194 -3.54 15.21 36.88
C SER A 194 -3.11 14.84 38.30
N TYR A 195 -1.87 14.40 38.45
CA TYR A 195 -1.21 14.27 39.75
C TYR A 195 -0.22 15.41 39.91
N SER A 196 -0.29 16.11 41.04
CA SER A 196 0.70 17.08 41.50
C SER A 196 1.54 16.39 42.58
N SER A 197 2.84 16.20 42.32
CA SER A 197 3.82 15.87 43.36
C SER A 197 4.36 17.17 43.96
N ARG A 198 4.36 17.23 45.30
CA ARG A 198 4.92 18.36 46.07
C ARG A 198 6.41 18.55 45.83
#